data_AF-A0A969F7K2-F1
#
_entry.id   AF-A0A969F7K2-F1
#
_cell.length_a   1.000
_cell.length_b   1.000
_cell.length_c   1.000
_cell.angle_alpha   90.00
_cell.angle_beta   90.00
_cell.angle_gamma   90.00
#
_symmetry.space_group_name_H-M   'P 1'
#
loop_
_entity.id
_entity.type
_entity.pdbx_description
1 polymer ?
#
loop_
_entity_poly.entity_id
_entity_poly.type
_entity_poly.pdbx_seq_one_letter_code
_entity_poly.pdbx_strand_id
1 'polypeptide(L)'
;TCKRGSVGYRLLEEADKTTNSDYTPDAFLDALAAPTATPGGGSAAALAGALAAALSQMVAGVTVGKKKYADVQDQAESVLSWATMLRAQLSAAIQNDAAAFESLMAAFSPARCV
;
A
#
# COMPACT_ATOMS: atom_id res chain seq x y z
N THR A 1 -5.18 15.36 -39.27
CA THR A 1 -3.96 14.66 -38.83
C THR A 1 -3.85 14.84 -37.33
N CYS A 2 -4.16 13.78 -36.57
CA CYS A 2 -4.10 13.79 -35.10
C CYS A 2 -2.65 14.03 -34.68
N LYS A 3 -2.29 15.29 -34.41
CA LYS A 3 -1.01 15.59 -33.80
C LYS A 3 -1.14 15.18 -32.35
N ARG A 4 -0.65 13.98 -32.03
CA ARG A 4 -0.16 13.67 -30.69
C ARG A 4 0.79 14.80 -30.33
N GLY A 5 0.30 15.79 -29.60
CA GLY A 5 1.12 16.80 -28.99
C GLY A 5 2.10 16.04 -28.12
N SER A 6 3.35 15.96 -28.56
CA SER A 6 4.48 15.53 -27.76
C SER A 6 4.74 16.60 -26.71
N VAL A 7 3.78 16.79 -25.80
CA VAL A 7 3.97 17.54 -24.57
C VAL A 7 4.69 16.58 -23.63
N GLY A 8 6.00 16.61 -23.74
CA GLY A 8 6.91 16.36 -22.63
C GLY A 8 6.71 15.05 -21.87
N TYR A 9 6.97 13.92 -22.53
CA TYR A 9 7.55 12.74 -21.86
C TYR A 9 8.99 13.04 -21.39
N ARG A 10 9.23 14.21 -20.79
CA ARG A 10 10.54 14.69 -20.35
C ARG A 10 10.56 15.09 -18.87
N LEU A 11 9.50 14.78 -18.15
CA LEU A 11 9.37 14.94 -16.70
C LEU A 11 8.85 13.67 -16.01
N LEU A 12 8.72 12.57 -16.75
CA LEU A 12 8.33 11.26 -16.21
C LEU A 12 9.48 10.23 -16.31
N GLU A 13 10.72 10.68 -16.48
CA GLU A 13 11.93 9.85 -16.35
C GLU A 13 12.66 10.08 -15.01
N GLU A 14 12.16 10.98 -14.15
CA GLU A 14 12.76 11.27 -12.85
C GLU A 14 11.97 10.71 -11.65
N ALA A 15 10.82 10.06 -11.90
CA ALA A 15 10.04 9.39 -10.86
C ALA A 15 10.45 7.93 -10.60
N ASP A 16 11.47 7.42 -11.31
CA ASP A 16 12.05 6.09 -11.10
C ASP A 16 13.16 6.06 -10.01
N LYS A 17 13.09 7.00 -9.05
CA LYS A 17 14.03 7.08 -7.92
C LYS A 17 13.35 7.35 -6.58
N THR A 18 12.30 6.60 -6.27
CA THR A 18 11.91 6.35 -4.86
C THR A 18 11.52 4.89 -4.64
N THR A 19 12.30 3.97 -5.21
CA THR A 19 12.54 2.69 -4.54
C THR A 19 13.33 2.94 -3.25
N ASN A 20 12.67 3.43 -2.20
CA ASN A 20 13.09 3.16 -0.84
C ASN A 20 11.94 3.37 0.14
N SER A 21 11.95 2.58 1.20
CA SER A 21 10.94 2.41 2.25
C SER A 21 10.64 3.65 3.11
N ASP A 22 10.74 4.86 2.58
CA ASP A 22 10.71 6.11 3.35
C ASP A 22 9.32 6.78 3.34
N TYR A 23 8.25 5.99 3.31
CA TYR A 23 6.95 6.51 3.75
C TYR A 23 7.00 6.60 5.29
N THR A 24 7.42 7.75 5.79
CA THR A 24 7.16 8.05 7.20
C THR A 24 5.65 8.09 7.41
N PRO A 25 5.14 7.67 8.59
CA PRO A 25 3.73 7.80 8.91
C PRO A 25 3.22 9.23 8.66
N ASP A 26 4.05 10.23 8.97
CA ASP A 26 3.74 11.65 8.76
C ASP A 26 3.57 11.99 7.27
N ALA A 27 4.45 11.51 6.39
CA ALA A 27 4.32 11.75 4.94
C ALA A 27 3.04 11.14 4.36
N PHE A 28 2.59 10.00 4.88
CA PHE A 28 1.30 9.40 4.48
C PHE A 28 0.12 10.23 4.97
N LEU A 29 0.18 10.70 6.22
CA LEU A 29 -0.88 11.52 6.80
C LEU A 29 -0.98 12.88 6.09
N ASP A 30 0.15 13.50 5.76
CA ASP A 30 0.21 14.75 4.99
C ASP A 30 -0.36 14.56 3.59
N ALA A 31 0.00 13.46 2.90
CA ALA A 31 -0.53 13.13 1.58
C ALA A 31 -2.04 12.84 1.62
N LEU A 32 -2.53 12.14 2.64
CA LEU A 32 -3.95 11.85 2.83
C LEU A 32 -4.76 13.10 3.18
N ALA A 33 -4.16 14.07 3.87
CA ALA A 33 -4.80 15.34 4.22
C ALA A 33 -4.75 16.37 3.08
N ALA A 34 -3.90 16.17 2.08
CA ALA A 34 -3.77 17.07 0.94
C ALA A 34 -5.05 17.06 0.08
N PRO A 35 -5.38 18.18 -0.60
CA PRO A 35 -6.50 18.26 -1.53
C PRO A 35 -6.18 17.59 -2.88
N THR A 36 -5.60 16.39 -2.84
CA THR A 36 -5.25 15.55 -4.00
C THR A 36 -6.14 14.32 -4.05
N ALA A 37 -6.31 13.74 -5.24
CA ALA A 37 -7.21 12.60 -5.42
C ALA A 37 -6.64 11.26 -4.89
N THR A 38 -5.33 11.21 -4.66
CA THR A 38 -4.56 10.08 -4.11
C THR A 38 -3.57 10.61 -3.07
N PRO A 39 -3.27 9.85 -2.00
CA PRO A 39 -3.89 8.59 -1.54
C PRO A 39 -5.33 8.78 -1.05
N GLY A 40 -6.15 7.74 -1.22
CA GLY A 40 -7.59 7.77 -0.92
C GLY A 40 -7.98 6.97 0.33
N GLY A 41 -9.29 6.87 0.55
CA GLY A 41 -9.84 6.06 1.66
C GLY A 41 -9.51 4.57 1.54
N GLY A 42 -9.34 4.04 0.33
CA GLY A 42 -8.92 2.66 0.09
C GLY A 42 -7.51 2.37 0.62
N SER A 43 -6.55 3.24 0.28
CA SER A 43 -5.18 3.18 0.77
C SER A 43 -5.12 3.36 2.29
N ALA A 44 -5.96 4.23 2.89
CA ALA A 44 -6.08 4.37 4.34
C ALA A 44 -6.63 3.11 5.03
N ALA A 45 -7.66 2.47 4.45
CA ALA A 45 -8.21 1.22 4.97
C ALA A 45 -7.19 0.07 4.88
N ALA A 46 -6.42 0.01 3.78
CA ALA A 46 -5.32 -0.96 3.63
C ALA A 46 -4.24 -0.76 4.70
N LEU A 47 -3.86 0.48 4.99
CA LEU A 47 -2.92 0.80 6.07
C LEU A 47 -3.44 0.36 7.44
N ALA A 48 -4.71 0.66 7.77
CA ALA A 48 -5.31 0.24 9.03
C ALA A 48 -5.31 -1.30 9.18
N GLY A 49 -5.62 -2.03 8.11
CA GLY A 49 -5.54 -3.49 8.09
C GLY A 49 -4.11 -4.01 8.25
N ALA A 50 -3.12 -3.38 7.60
CA ALA A 50 -1.71 -3.76 7.74
C ALA A 50 -1.22 -3.58 9.17
N LEU A 51 -1.64 -2.51 9.86
CA LEU A 51 -1.36 -2.27 11.28
C LEU A 51 -1.98 -3.35 12.17
N ALA A 52 -3.25 -3.71 11.93
CA ALA A 52 -3.91 -4.80 12.65
C ALA A 52 -3.17 -6.13 12.49
N ALA A 53 -2.80 -6.48 11.25
CA ALA A 53 -2.03 -7.69 10.95
C ALA A 53 -0.64 -7.68 11.63
N ALA A 54 0.05 -6.54 11.64
CA ALA A 54 1.35 -6.41 12.31
C ALA A 54 1.26 -6.64 13.83
N LEU A 55 0.20 -6.13 14.47
CA LEU A 55 -0.06 -6.37 15.90
C LEU A 55 -0.36 -7.84 16.18
N SER A 56 -1.22 -8.47 15.36
CA SER A 56 -1.49 -9.91 15.47
C SER A 56 -0.23 -10.76 15.30
N GLN A 57 0.63 -10.40 14.34
CA GLN A 57 1.92 -11.06 14.13
C GLN A 57 2.85 -10.90 15.35
N MET A 58 2.90 -9.71 15.96
CA MET A 58 3.69 -9.47 17.17
C MET A 58 3.22 -10.35 18.34
N VAL A 59 1.90 -10.40 18.57
CA VAL A 59 1.31 -11.20 19.67
C VAL A 59 1.54 -12.69 19.45
N ALA A 60 1.38 -13.18 18.23
CA ALA A 60 1.70 -14.56 17.88
C ALA A 60 3.20 -14.85 18.11
N GLY A 61 4.09 -13.94 17.68
CA GLY A 61 5.54 -14.10 17.84
C GLY A 61 6.01 -14.18 19.29
N VAL A 62 5.40 -13.44 20.23
CA VAL A 62 5.73 -13.56 21.67
C VAL A 62 5.09 -14.77 22.37
N THR A 63 4.23 -15.50 21.65
CA THR A 63 3.51 -16.69 22.13
C THR A 63 4.21 -17.96 21.66
N VAL A 64 4.67 -17.99 20.41
CA VAL A 64 5.48 -19.08 19.84
C VAL A 64 6.78 -19.26 20.63
N GLY A 65 7.15 -20.51 20.92
CA GLY A 65 8.39 -20.88 21.59
C GLY A 65 8.35 -20.82 23.12
N LYS A 66 7.23 -20.43 23.74
CA LYS A 66 7.08 -20.45 25.21
C LYS A 66 6.46 -21.76 25.69
N LYS A 67 7.11 -22.40 26.66
CA LYS A 67 6.61 -23.63 27.31
C LYS A 67 5.22 -23.48 27.94
N LYS A 68 4.85 -22.27 28.37
CA LYS A 68 3.51 -21.96 28.93
C LYS A 68 2.38 -22.10 27.89
N TYR A 69 2.70 -21.98 26.60
CA TYR A 69 1.75 -21.98 25.49
C TYR A 69 1.90 -23.21 24.59
N ALA A 70 2.43 -24.31 25.13
CA ALA A 70 2.66 -25.54 24.36
C ALA A 70 1.36 -26.07 23.71
N ASP A 71 0.23 -25.97 24.40
CA ASP A 71 -1.06 -26.45 23.91
C ASP A 71 -1.65 -25.61 22.75
N VAL A 72 -1.15 -24.38 22.56
CA VAL A 72 -1.64 -23.43 21.54
C VAL A 72 -0.56 -23.06 20.52
N GLN A 73 0.56 -23.78 20.50
CA GLN A 73 1.69 -23.52 19.59
C GLN A 73 1.26 -23.58 18.12
N ASP A 74 0.58 -24.66 17.72
CA ASP A 74 0.16 -24.84 16.33
C ASP A 74 -0.79 -23.71 15.86
N GLN A 75 -1.68 -23.26 16.75
CA GLN A 75 -2.57 -22.14 16.47
C GLN A 75 -1.81 -20.82 16.35
N ALA A 76 -0.85 -20.58 17.26
CA ALA A 76 -0.01 -19.39 17.23
C ALA A 76 0.87 -19.33 15.97
N GLU A 77 1.44 -20.45 15.54
CA GLU A 77 2.21 -20.55 14.31
C GLU A 77 1.34 -20.31 13.07
N SER A 78 0.12 -20.86 13.05
CA SER A 78 -0.83 -20.58 11.98
C SER A 78 -1.16 -19.08 11.91
N VAL A 79 -1.55 -18.47 13.03
CA VAL A 79 -1.83 -17.03 13.10
C VAL A 79 -0.62 -16.20 12.68
N LEU A 80 0.59 -16.56 13.09
CA LEU A 80 1.82 -15.89 12.68
C LEU A 80 1.97 -15.89 11.15
N SER A 81 1.74 -17.04 10.51
CA SER A 81 1.83 -17.19 9.06
C SER A 81 0.79 -16.31 8.35
N TRP A 82 -0.47 -16.42 8.74
CA TRP A 82 -1.56 -15.62 8.17
C TRP A 82 -1.36 -14.12 8.37
N ALA A 83 -0.99 -13.70 9.57
CA ALA A 83 -0.74 -12.29 9.89
C ALA A 83 0.43 -11.72 9.09
N THR A 84 1.51 -12.49 8.92
CA THR A 84 2.66 -12.08 8.10
C THR A 84 2.26 -11.90 6.63
N MET A 85 1.48 -12.85 6.10
CA MET A 85 0.97 -12.79 4.74
C MET A 85 0.05 -11.58 4.54
N LEU A 86 -0.94 -11.41 5.42
CA LEU A 86 -1.91 -10.31 5.36
C LEU A 86 -1.22 -8.95 5.45
N ARG A 87 -0.24 -8.80 6.35
CA ARG A 87 0.56 -7.58 6.44
C ARG A 87 1.22 -7.25 5.11
N ALA A 88 1.87 -8.22 4.48
CA ALA A 88 2.55 -8.01 3.20
C ALA A 88 1.55 -7.64 2.07
N GLN A 89 0.41 -8.34 1.99
CA GLN A 89 -0.62 -8.05 0.99
C GLN A 89 -1.24 -6.66 1.18
N LEU A 90 -1.54 -6.27 2.41
CA LEU A 90 -2.16 -4.99 2.72
C LEU A 90 -1.17 -3.84 2.53
N SER A 91 0.12 -4.02 2.86
CA SER A 91 1.15 -3.04 2.53
C SER A 91 1.28 -2.82 1.01
N ALA A 92 1.23 -3.88 0.21
CA ALA A 92 1.22 -3.77 -1.25
C ALA A 92 -0.07 -3.12 -1.78
N ALA A 93 -1.21 -3.40 -1.14
CA ALA A 93 -2.51 -2.84 -1.53
C ALA A 93 -2.56 -1.31 -1.43
N ILE A 94 -1.81 -0.69 -0.51
CA ILE A 94 -1.70 0.78 -0.40
C ILE A 94 -1.18 1.39 -1.71
N GLN A 95 -0.12 0.82 -2.28
CA GLN A 95 0.45 1.29 -3.55
C GLN A 95 -0.44 0.94 -4.74
N ASN A 96 -1.02 -0.26 -4.73
CA ASN A 96 -1.92 -0.71 -5.78
C ASN A 96 -3.19 0.16 -5.90
N ASP A 97 -3.72 0.65 -4.79
CA ASP A 97 -4.89 1.55 -4.77
C ASP A 97 -4.59 2.86 -5.50
N ALA A 98 -3.44 3.49 -5.21
CA ALA A 98 -3.00 4.70 -5.89
C ALA A 98 -2.81 4.47 -7.41
N ALA A 99 -2.11 3.41 -7.79
CA ALA A 99 -1.86 3.08 -9.21
C ALA A 99 -3.15 2.73 -9.98
N ALA A 100 -4.10 2.03 -9.34
CA ALA A 100 -5.39 1.72 -9.93
C ALA A 100 -6.23 2.98 -10.16
N PHE A 101 -6.21 3.91 -9.21
CA PHE A 101 -6.91 5.19 -9.33
C PHE A 101 -6.34 6.06 -10.46
N GLU A 102 -5.02 6.15 -10.57
CA GLU A 102 -4.36 6.87 -11.67
C GLU A 102 -4.70 6.28 -13.04
N SER A 103 -4.69 4.95 -13.15
CA SER A 103 -5.07 4.24 -14.37
C SER A 103 -6.52 4.50 -14.77
N LEU A 104 -7.41 4.56 -13.78
CA LEU A 104 -8.81 4.91 -13.98
C LEU A 104 -8.94 6.35 -14.49
N MET A 105 -8.27 7.31 -13.85
CA MET A 105 -8.30 8.71 -14.27
C MET A 105 -7.73 8.94 -15.67
N ALA A 106 -6.68 8.20 -16.04
CA ALA A 106 -6.12 8.22 -17.40
C ALA A 106 -7.14 7.75 -18.46
N ALA A 107 -7.96 6.74 -18.14
CA ALA A 107 -8.99 6.23 -19.04
C ALA A 107 -10.22 7.15 -19.15
N PHE A 108 -10.59 7.83 -18.06
CA PHE A 108 -11.71 8.78 -18.03
C PHE A 108 -11.37 10.15 -18.61
N SER A 109 -10.08 10.50 -18.74
CA SER A 109 -9.66 11.71 -19.43
C SER A 109 -9.96 11.55 -20.93
N PRO A 110 -10.92 12.29 -21.50
CA PRO A 110 -11.28 12.11 -22.89
C PRO A 110 -10.05 12.39 -23.75
N ALA A 111 -9.73 11.45 -24.66
CA ALA A 111 -8.73 11.66 -25.69
C ALA A 111 -9.15 12.90 -26.48
N ARG A 112 -8.56 14.05 -26.13
CA ARG A 112 -8.88 15.32 -26.77
C ARG A 112 -8.24 15.28 -28.16
N CYS A 113 -9.02 14.83 -29.14
CA CYS A 113 -8.73 15.10 -30.53
C CYS A 113 -8.76 16.62 -30.72
N VAL A 114 -7.58 17.23 -30.82
CA VAL A 114 -7.36 18.54 -31.42
C VAL A 114 -6.68 18.32 -32.77
#